data_AF-A0A8C5SKN1-F1
#
_entry.id   AF-A0A8C5SKN1-F1
#
_cell.length_a   1.000
_cell.length_b   1.000
_cell.length_c   1.000
_cell.angle_alpha   90.00
_cell.angle_beta   90.00
_cell.angle_gamma   90.00
#
_symmetry.space_group_name_H-M   'P 1'
#
loop_
_entity.id
_entity.type
_entity.pdbx_description
1 polymer ?
#
loop_
_entity_poly.entity_id
_entity_poly.type
_entity_poly.pdbx_seq_one_letter_code
_entity_poly.pdbx_strand_id
1 'polypeptide(L)'
;KIACCTAATQAPPSYLLVFLVYKLNISLSEKITHLLICGYQGMVDGGENIVEVTWESVSSILQVGGTVIGSARCKAFRTREGRLKAACNLVKCGITNLCVIGGDGSLTGANLFREEWNGLLEELARNGEIEEEAVKSYAYLNIVGMVGSIDNDFCGTDMTIGTDSALHRIIEVVDAIMTTAQRLLVAMSRWCGERRMSTAFLSPVCASGGPLWGTQILERSVKVWRSLRSSKAEGSYLLH
;
A
#
# COMPACT_ATOMS: atom_id res chain seq x y z
N LYS A 1 21.10 5.52 13.36
CA LYS A 1 20.62 4.25 12.77
C LYS A 1 19.16 4.44 12.35
N ILE A 2 18.77 3.92 11.19
CA ILE A 2 17.40 4.05 10.67
C ILE A 2 16.68 2.70 10.76
N ALA A 3 15.39 2.72 11.07
CA ALA A 3 14.51 1.57 10.88
C ALA A 3 13.39 1.91 9.89
N CYS A 4 13.09 0.99 8.99
CA CYS A 4 11.99 1.08 8.05
C CYS A 4 10.90 0.10 8.45
N CYS A 5 9.64 0.54 8.45
CA CYS A 5 8.50 -0.33 8.69
C CYS A 5 7.42 -0.11 7.62
N THR A 6 6.79 -1.21 7.20
CA THR A 6 5.62 -1.18 6.32
C THR A 6 4.39 -1.51 7.14
N ALA A 7 3.49 -0.54 7.31
CA ALA A 7 2.31 -0.64 8.13
C ALA A 7 1.05 -0.54 7.26
N ALA A 8 0.33 -1.68 7.20
CA ALA A 8 -1.01 -1.83 6.61
C ALA A 8 -1.13 -1.75 5.07
N THR A 9 -0.04 -1.64 4.32
CA THR A 9 -0.10 -1.52 2.86
C THR A 9 0.53 -2.72 2.17
N GLN A 10 -0.30 -3.52 1.49
CA GLN A 10 0.16 -4.52 0.50
C GLN A 10 0.39 -3.89 -0.88
N ALA A 11 0.37 -2.56 -0.96
CA ALA A 11 0.50 -1.81 -2.19
C ALA A 11 1.90 -2.02 -2.79
N PRO A 12 2.04 -2.63 -3.98
CA PRO A 12 3.29 -2.52 -4.73
C PRO A 12 3.50 -1.03 -5.09
N PRO A 13 4.73 -0.46 -5.08
CA PRO A 13 6.05 -1.04 -4.81
C PRO A 13 6.64 -0.57 -3.46
N SER A 14 6.06 -0.98 -2.32
CA SER A 14 6.57 -0.63 -0.99
C SER A 14 8.06 -0.99 -0.77
N TYR A 15 8.62 -2.01 -1.45
CA TYR A 15 10.05 -2.35 -1.39
C TYR A 15 10.96 -1.40 -2.14
N LEU A 16 10.48 -0.79 -3.22
CA LEU A 16 11.28 0.19 -3.93
C LEU A 16 11.61 1.35 -2.98
N LEU A 17 10.69 1.69 -2.08
CA LEU A 17 10.91 2.71 -1.05
C LEU A 17 11.92 2.26 0.00
N VAL A 18 11.80 1.03 0.50
CA VAL A 18 12.80 0.46 1.42
C VAL A 18 14.19 0.47 0.77
N PHE A 19 14.29 0.09 -0.49
CA PHE A 19 15.53 0.14 -1.27
C PHE A 19 16.04 1.57 -1.46
N LEU A 20 15.15 2.51 -1.76
CA LEU A 20 15.53 3.91 -1.91
C LEU A 20 16.07 4.46 -0.58
N VAL A 21 15.40 4.18 0.53
CA VAL A 21 15.83 4.60 1.87
C VAL A 21 17.17 3.98 2.22
N TYR A 22 17.36 2.69 1.95
CA TYR A 22 18.65 2.01 2.16
C TYR A 22 19.77 2.66 1.33
N LYS A 23 19.52 2.89 0.04
CA LYS A 23 20.50 3.46 -0.89
C LYS A 23 20.84 4.91 -0.53
N LEU A 24 19.85 5.70 -0.11
CA LEU A 24 20.05 7.05 0.40
C LEU A 24 20.86 7.03 1.72
N ASN A 25 20.56 6.11 2.62
CA ASN A 25 21.27 5.98 3.90
C ASN A 25 22.76 5.70 3.69
N ILE A 26 23.09 4.72 2.81
CA ILE A 26 24.48 4.45 2.40
C ILE A 26 25.13 5.67 1.76
N SER A 27 24.41 6.36 0.87
CA SER A 27 24.95 7.55 0.19
C SER A 27 25.26 8.69 1.16
N LEU A 28 24.55 8.76 2.30
CA LEU A 28 24.77 9.73 3.37
C LEU A 28 25.83 9.28 4.39
N SER A 29 26.55 8.18 4.13
CA SER A 29 27.53 7.57 5.04
C SER A 29 26.97 7.10 6.39
N GLU A 30 25.63 7.01 6.51
CA GLU A 30 25.02 6.25 7.59
C GLU A 30 25.09 4.75 7.25
N LYS A 31 25.42 3.93 8.24
CA LYS A 31 25.88 2.55 7.98
C LYS A 31 24.84 1.47 8.24
N ILE A 32 23.81 1.73 9.04
CA ILE A 32 22.96 0.66 9.58
C ILE A 32 21.48 1.01 9.43
N THR A 33 20.82 0.25 8.55
CA THR A 33 19.38 0.26 8.34
C THR A 33 18.79 -1.04 8.86
N HIS A 34 17.70 -0.96 9.61
CA HIS A 34 16.93 -2.10 10.08
C HIS A 34 15.56 -2.17 9.38
N LEU A 35 15.02 -3.38 9.24
CA LEU A 35 13.64 -3.62 8.82
C LEU A 35 12.85 -4.14 10.01
N LEU A 36 11.66 -3.57 10.20
CA LEU A 36 10.69 -4.05 11.18
C LEU A 36 9.74 -5.02 10.49
N ILE A 37 9.91 -6.30 10.78
CA ILE A 37 9.06 -7.37 10.26
C ILE A 37 7.64 -7.20 10.81
N CYS A 38 6.62 -7.39 9.97
CA CYS A 38 5.21 -7.24 10.32
C CYS A 38 4.83 -5.83 10.83
N GLY A 39 5.59 -4.79 10.49
CA GLY A 39 5.29 -3.39 10.82
C GLY A 39 5.36 -3.11 12.32
N TYR A 40 4.31 -2.47 12.88
CA TYR A 40 4.27 -2.16 14.31
C TYR A 40 4.29 -3.38 15.21
N GLN A 41 3.80 -4.53 14.74
CA GLN A 41 3.78 -5.74 15.55
C GLN A 41 5.22 -6.21 15.86
N GLY A 42 6.08 -6.31 14.85
CA GLY A 42 7.48 -6.67 15.08
C GLY A 42 8.27 -5.61 15.83
N MET A 43 7.86 -4.34 15.76
CA MET A 43 8.44 -3.30 16.60
C MET A 43 8.16 -3.54 18.09
N VAL A 44 6.93 -3.98 18.43
CA VAL A 44 6.54 -4.33 19.80
C VAL A 44 7.17 -5.64 20.25
N ASP A 45 7.22 -6.65 19.38
CA ASP A 45 7.73 -7.97 19.71
C ASP A 45 9.27 -7.97 19.86
N GLY A 46 9.97 -7.13 19.09
CA GLY A 46 11.42 -6.96 19.16
C GLY A 46 12.20 -8.20 18.70
N GLY A 47 13.49 -8.24 19.04
CA GLY A 47 14.38 -9.37 18.77
C GLY A 47 14.55 -9.66 17.29
N GLU A 48 14.22 -10.88 16.86
CA GLU A 48 14.34 -11.36 15.47
C GLU A 48 13.48 -10.56 14.47
N ASN A 49 12.51 -9.79 14.96
CA ASN A 49 11.67 -8.95 14.12
C ASN A 49 12.31 -7.60 13.74
N ILE A 50 13.48 -7.26 14.29
CA ILE A 50 14.26 -6.07 13.95
C ILE A 50 15.53 -6.53 13.26
N VAL A 51 15.47 -6.62 11.93
CA VAL A 51 16.51 -7.26 11.12
C VAL A 51 17.40 -6.19 10.49
N GLU A 52 18.71 -6.27 10.71
CA GLU A 52 19.67 -5.43 9.99
C GLU A 52 19.74 -5.83 8.51
N VAL A 53 19.75 -4.82 7.63
CA VAL A 53 19.67 -5.01 6.19
C VAL A 53 21.03 -4.91 5.54
N THR A 54 21.37 -5.89 4.70
CA THR A 54 22.53 -5.82 3.81
C THR A 54 22.09 -5.57 2.36
N TRP A 55 23.05 -5.15 1.52
CA TRP A 55 22.79 -4.84 0.11
C TRP A 55 22.22 -6.04 -0.67
N GLU A 56 22.67 -7.25 -0.34
CA GLU A 56 22.19 -8.50 -0.93
C GLU A 56 20.72 -8.75 -0.60
N SER A 57 20.30 -8.42 0.62
CA SER A 57 18.91 -8.56 1.05
C SER A 57 17.97 -7.65 0.28
N VAL A 58 18.40 -6.45 -0.13
CA VAL A 58 17.49 -5.50 -0.81
C VAL A 58 17.52 -5.60 -2.33
N SER A 59 18.68 -5.89 -2.92
CA SER A 59 18.84 -5.98 -4.38
C SER A 59 18.01 -7.11 -4.99
N SER A 60 17.81 -8.21 -4.27
CA SER A 60 17.06 -9.38 -4.73
C SER A 60 15.53 -9.18 -4.73
N ILE A 61 15.01 -8.15 -4.04
CA ILE A 61 13.58 -8.00 -3.76
C ILE A 61 12.92 -6.90 -4.61
N LEU A 62 13.71 -6.13 -5.38
CA LEU A 62 13.22 -5.00 -6.18
C LEU A 62 12.05 -5.33 -7.14
N GLN A 63 12.03 -6.55 -7.67
CA GLN A 63 11.03 -7.01 -8.64
C GLN A 63 9.79 -7.64 -7.97
N VAL A 64 9.84 -7.82 -6.65
CA VAL A 64 8.81 -8.55 -5.89
C VAL A 64 7.72 -7.57 -5.46
N GLY A 65 6.49 -7.82 -5.92
CA GLY A 65 5.32 -7.08 -5.47
C GLY A 65 4.90 -7.43 -4.03
N GLY A 66 4.09 -6.55 -3.42
CA GLY A 66 3.54 -6.77 -2.08
C GLY A 66 4.51 -6.44 -0.95
N THR A 67 4.41 -7.18 0.17
CA THR A 67 5.17 -6.95 1.40
C THR A 67 5.87 -8.23 1.90
N VAL A 68 7.08 -8.56 1.41
CA VAL A 68 8.05 -9.56 1.92
C VAL A 68 8.34 -9.47 3.42
N ILE A 69 8.51 -8.27 3.98
CA ILE A 69 8.65 -8.04 5.43
C ILE A 69 7.31 -8.14 6.18
N GLY A 70 6.21 -8.32 5.46
CA GLY A 70 4.86 -8.42 6.02
C GLY A 70 4.29 -7.09 6.52
N SER A 71 2.97 -7.04 6.60
CA SER A 71 2.25 -5.92 7.23
C SER A 71 1.16 -6.50 8.13
N ALA A 72 1.30 -6.36 9.44
CA ALA A 72 0.30 -6.85 10.39
C ALA A 72 -0.44 -5.67 11.04
N ARG A 73 -1.76 -5.84 11.27
CA ARG A 73 -2.51 -4.92 12.12
C ARG A 73 -2.07 -5.15 13.56
N CYS A 74 -1.49 -4.13 14.19
CA CYS A 74 -1.03 -4.24 15.58
C CYS A 74 -2.06 -3.62 16.53
N LYS A 75 -2.71 -4.45 17.36
CA LYS A 75 -3.58 -3.97 18.44
C LYS A 75 -2.77 -3.46 19.63
N ALA A 76 -1.64 -4.11 19.94
CA ALA A 76 -0.79 -3.74 21.06
C ALA A 76 -0.24 -2.32 20.92
N PHE A 77 0.09 -1.87 19.71
CA PHE A 77 0.61 -0.51 19.49
C PHE A 77 -0.42 0.61 19.78
N ARG A 78 -1.72 0.28 19.87
CA ARG A 78 -2.74 1.24 20.28
C ARG A 78 -2.70 1.51 21.78
N THR A 79 -2.18 0.60 22.59
CA THR A 79 -2.04 0.80 24.03
C THR A 79 -0.70 1.44 24.36
N ARG A 80 -0.64 2.19 25.45
CA ARG A 80 0.58 2.81 25.96
C ARG A 80 1.65 1.75 26.26
N GLU A 81 1.26 0.62 26.86
CA GLU A 81 2.15 -0.51 27.16
C GLU A 81 2.84 -1.07 25.91
N GLY A 82 2.11 -1.23 24.80
CA GLY A 82 2.71 -1.70 23.55
C GLY A 82 3.70 -0.68 22.98
N ARG A 83 3.38 0.61 23.05
CA ARG A 83 4.30 1.68 22.64
C ARG A 83 5.55 1.73 23.54
N LEU A 84 5.41 1.47 24.83
CA LEU A 84 6.52 1.40 25.78
C LEU A 84 7.47 0.24 25.43
N LYS A 85 6.94 -0.95 25.15
CA LYS A 85 7.73 -2.09 24.65
C LYS A 85 8.43 -1.76 23.34
N ALA A 86 7.73 -1.14 22.40
CA ALA A 86 8.30 -0.72 21.13
C ALA A 86 9.46 0.28 21.30
N ALA A 87 9.29 1.29 22.16
CA ALA A 87 10.34 2.25 22.47
C ALA A 87 11.57 1.57 23.10
N CYS A 88 11.35 0.65 24.04
CA CYS A 88 12.41 -0.16 24.65
C CYS A 88 13.23 -0.93 23.61
N ASN A 89 12.55 -1.60 22.66
CA ASN A 89 13.21 -2.34 21.60
C ASN A 89 14.01 -1.45 20.66
N LEU A 90 13.46 -0.29 20.27
CA LEU A 90 14.17 0.67 19.41
C LEU A 90 15.43 1.22 20.08
N VAL A 91 15.35 1.55 21.38
CA VAL A 91 16.50 2.06 22.15
C VAL A 91 17.57 0.98 22.31
N LYS A 92 17.19 -0.28 22.59
CA LYS A 92 18.14 -1.41 22.65
C LYS A 92 18.91 -1.60 21.35
N CYS A 93 18.27 -1.37 20.20
CA CYS A 93 18.93 -1.41 18.90
C CYS A 93 19.68 -0.11 18.54
N GLY A 94 19.50 0.97 19.31
CA GLY A 94 20.07 2.29 19.06
C GLY A 94 19.44 3.01 17.86
N ILE A 95 18.14 2.80 17.65
CA ILE A 95 17.37 3.36 16.54
C ILE A 95 16.65 4.63 17.02
N THR A 96 16.93 5.75 16.35
CA THR A 96 16.30 7.06 16.61
C THR A 96 15.57 7.63 15.41
N ASN A 97 15.74 7.01 14.25
CA ASN A 97 15.16 7.46 12.99
C ASN A 97 14.24 6.36 12.47
N LEU A 98 12.96 6.66 12.32
CA LEU A 98 11.93 5.72 11.88
C LEU A 98 11.33 6.20 10.55
N CYS A 99 11.36 5.34 9.54
CA CYS A 99 10.65 5.52 8.28
C CYS A 99 9.41 4.63 8.27
N VAL A 100 8.23 5.23 8.27
CA VAL A 100 6.94 4.54 8.27
C VAL A 100 6.32 4.64 6.89
N ILE A 101 6.13 3.51 6.23
CA ILE A 101 5.44 3.40 4.94
C ILE A 101 4.05 2.83 5.21
N GLY A 102 3.00 3.59 4.95
CA GLY A 102 1.65 3.14 5.24
C GLY A 102 0.56 4.13 4.81
N GLY A 103 -0.69 3.79 5.12
CA GLY A 103 -1.82 4.70 4.98
C GLY A 103 -1.96 5.68 6.15
N ASP A 104 -3.01 6.50 6.11
CA ASP A 104 -3.25 7.58 7.10
C ASP A 104 -3.23 7.10 8.56
N GLY A 105 -3.90 6.00 8.88
CA GLY A 105 -3.92 5.45 10.23
C GLY A 105 -2.54 5.03 10.76
N SER A 106 -1.65 4.58 9.87
CA SER A 106 -0.27 4.26 10.23
C SER A 106 0.54 5.53 10.50
N LEU A 107 0.41 6.53 9.62
CA LEU A 107 1.13 7.80 9.76
C LEU A 107 0.70 8.58 11.01
N THR A 108 -0.60 8.59 11.32
CA THR A 108 -1.15 9.18 12.54
C THR A 108 -0.61 8.48 13.79
N GLY A 109 -0.55 7.14 13.76
CA GLY A 109 0.03 6.36 14.86
C GLY A 109 1.51 6.62 15.06
N ALA A 110 2.26 6.86 13.98
CA ALA A 110 3.66 7.26 14.03
C ALA A 110 3.80 8.64 14.69
N ASN A 111 2.99 9.63 14.29
CA ASN A 111 3.06 10.97 14.87
C ASN A 111 2.76 10.96 16.38
N LEU A 112 1.71 10.26 16.80
CA LEU A 112 1.40 10.07 18.22
C LEU A 112 2.59 9.47 18.98
N PHE A 113 3.25 8.46 18.40
CA PHE A 113 4.40 7.80 19.03
C PHE A 113 5.60 8.75 19.19
N ARG A 114 5.82 9.66 18.25
CA ARG A 114 6.86 10.71 18.35
C ARG A 114 6.54 11.73 19.44
N GLU A 115 5.31 12.20 19.50
CA GLU A 115 4.87 13.17 20.54
C GLU A 115 5.01 12.56 21.94
N GLU A 116 4.67 11.28 22.06
CA GLU A 116 4.72 10.52 23.31
C GLU A 116 6.12 10.04 23.72
N TRP A 117 7.13 10.18 22.84
CA TRP A 117 8.44 9.55 22.96
C TRP A 117 9.16 9.87 24.28
N ASN A 118 9.26 11.14 24.64
CA ASN A 118 9.98 11.57 25.85
C ASN A 118 9.37 10.96 27.10
N GLY A 119 8.04 10.98 27.21
CA GLY A 119 7.35 10.39 28.35
C GLY A 119 7.49 8.87 28.41
N LEU A 120 7.65 8.18 27.27
CA LEU A 120 7.91 6.74 27.24
C LEU A 120 9.32 6.44 27.77
N LEU A 121 10.32 7.23 27.38
CA LEU A 121 11.70 7.05 27.86
C LEU A 121 11.84 7.32 29.36
N GLU A 122 11.19 8.35 29.88
CA GLU A 122 11.17 8.65 31.31
C GLU A 122 10.50 7.53 32.13
N GLU A 123 9.44 6.93 31.59
CA GLU A 123 8.78 5.77 32.19
C GLU A 123 9.67 4.53 32.18
N LEU A 124 10.35 4.28 31.06
CA LEU A 124 11.30 3.16 30.93
C LEU A 124 12.50 3.29 31.87
N ALA A 125 13.01 4.50 32.07
CA ALA A 125 14.09 4.77 33.02
C ALA A 125 13.63 4.56 34.46
N ARG A 126 12.43 5.02 34.83
CA ARG A 126 11.84 4.76 36.15
C ARG A 126 11.63 3.27 36.44
N ASN A 127 11.27 2.51 35.41
CA ASN A 127 11.09 1.06 35.51
C ASN A 127 12.43 0.29 35.53
N GLY A 128 13.56 0.95 35.28
CA GLY A 128 14.89 0.34 35.24
C GLY A 128 15.13 -0.51 33.98
N GLU A 129 14.34 -0.33 32.92
CA GLU A 129 14.54 -1.06 31.66
C GLU A 129 15.63 -0.45 30.78
N ILE A 130 15.95 0.82 31.00
CA ILE A 130 16.90 1.63 30.22
C ILE A 130 17.74 2.48 31.17
N GLU A 131 19.03 2.60 30.88
CA GLU A 131 19.96 3.48 31.59
C GLU A 131 19.63 4.97 31.37
N GLU A 132 19.82 5.82 32.38
CA GLU A 132 19.57 7.27 32.26
C GLU A 132 20.42 7.95 31.17
N GLU A 133 21.60 7.39 30.87
CA GLU A 133 22.47 7.85 29.77
C GLU A 133 21.85 7.61 28.39
N ALA A 134 21.13 6.49 28.23
CA ALA A 134 20.45 6.16 26.99
C ALA A 134 19.25 7.08 26.75
N VAL A 135 18.57 7.55 27.80
CA VAL A 135 17.50 8.55 27.67
C VAL A 135 18.02 9.85 27.06
N LYS A 136 19.21 10.31 27.49
CA LYS A 136 19.84 11.53 26.95
C LYS A 136 20.31 11.33 25.51
N SER A 137 20.90 10.18 25.23
CA SER A 137 21.46 9.85 23.91
C SER A 137 20.37 9.69 22.83
N TYR A 138 19.20 9.18 23.22
CA TYR A 138 18.08 8.88 22.33
C TYR A 138 16.86 9.76 22.60
N ALA A 139 17.07 10.98 23.10
CA ALA A 139 16.02 11.91 23.50
C ALA A 139 15.04 12.28 22.36
N TYR A 140 15.44 12.13 21.10
CA TYR A 140 14.60 12.49 19.96
C TYR A 140 14.35 11.30 19.05
N LEU A 141 13.08 11.13 18.67
CA LEU A 141 12.65 10.23 17.61
C LEU A 141 12.31 11.04 16.37
N ASN A 142 13.08 10.84 15.30
CA ASN A 142 12.79 11.40 13.99
C ASN A 142 11.91 10.43 13.23
N ILE A 143 10.79 10.92 12.70
CA ILE A 143 9.87 10.11 11.90
C ILE A 143 9.73 10.72 10.52
N VAL A 144 9.84 9.87 9.50
CA VAL A 144 9.48 10.18 8.12
C VAL A 144 8.31 9.27 7.72
N GLY A 145 7.24 9.86 7.24
CA GLY A 145 6.07 9.15 6.73
C GLY A 145 6.09 9.07 5.21
N MET A 146 5.82 7.90 4.65
CA MET A 146 5.60 7.69 3.23
C MET A 146 4.21 7.11 3.01
N VAL A 147 3.42 7.76 2.15
CA VAL A 147 2.03 7.36 1.91
C VAL A 147 1.99 6.21 0.90
N GLY A 148 1.76 4.99 1.40
CA GLY A 148 1.41 3.84 0.58
C GLY A 148 -0.09 3.65 0.58
N SER A 149 -0.74 3.67 -0.59
CA SER A 149 -2.16 3.34 -0.72
C SER A 149 -2.46 3.08 -2.20
N ILE A 150 -3.35 2.12 -2.48
CA ILE A 150 -3.88 1.89 -3.83
C ILE A 150 -5.12 2.76 -4.12
N ASP A 151 -5.72 3.32 -3.07
CA ASP A 151 -7.00 4.02 -3.15
C ASP A 151 -6.86 5.50 -3.52
N ASN A 152 -5.64 6.05 -3.46
CA ASN A 152 -5.33 7.47 -3.68
C ASN A 152 -6.20 8.44 -2.87
N ASP A 153 -6.45 8.09 -1.61
CA ASP A 153 -7.39 8.74 -0.71
C ASP A 153 -6.72 9.67 0.31
N PHE A 154 -5.41 9.89 0.19
CA PHE A 154 -4.67 10.75 1.11
C PHE A 154 -4.71 12.21 0.66
N CYS A 155 -5.33 13.07 1.46
CA CYS A 155 -5.38 14.50 1.18
C CYS A 155 -3.98 15.14 1.26
N GLY A 156 -3.67 16.02 0.31
CA GLY A 156 -2.38 16.72 0.25
C GLY A 156 -1.31 16.05 -0.60
N THR A 157 -1.58 14.88 -1.20
CA THR A 157 -0.76 14.33 -2.29
C THR A 157 -1.63 14.08 -3.53
N ASP A 158 -1.08 14.34 -4.72
CA ASP A 158 -1.77 14.07 -5.99
C ASP A 158 -1.85 12.56 -6.27
N MET A 159 -0.82 11.81 -5.85
CA MET A 159 -0.71 10.38 -6.07
C MET A 159 -0.07 9.66 -4.88
N THR A 160 -0.72 8.63 -4.38
CA THR A 160 -0.18 7.71 -3.37
C THR A 160 0.59 6.56 -4.03
N ILE A 161 1.55 6.01 -3.28
CA ILE A 161 2.42 4.97 -3.79
C ILE A 161 1.61 3.67 -3.96
N GLY A 162 1.54 3.20 -5.20
CA GLY A 162 0.85 1.99 -5.61
C GLY A 162 -0.48 2.19 -6.33
N THR A 163 -0.99 3.42 -6.40
CA THR A 163 -2.20 3.76 -7.17
C THR A 163 -2.03 3.47 -8.66
N ASP A 164 -0.89 3.85 -9.25
CA ASP A 164 -0.56 3.61 -10.65
C ASP A 164 -0.49 2.11 -10.98
N SER A 165 0.14 1.35 -10.08
CA SER A 165 0.29 -0.09 -10.18
C SER A 165 -1.08 -0.79 -10.10
N ALA A 166 -1.93 -0.37 -9.16
CA ALA A 166 -3.30 -0.88 -9.05
C ALA A 166 -4.14 -0.52 -10.28
N LEU A 167 -4.06 0.72 -10.76
CA LEU A 167 -4.77 1.16 -11.98
C LEU A 167 -4.32 0.34 -13.20
N HIS A 168 -3.03 0.08 -13.33
CA HIS A 168 -2.50 -0.72 -14.41
C HIS A 168 -3.03 -2.17 -14.37
N ARG A 169 -3.15 -2.78 -13.18
CA ARG A 169 -3.81 -4.10 -13.03
C ARG A 169 -5.29 -4.07 -13.41
N ILE A 170 -6.02 -3.01 -13.05
CA ILE A 170 -7.42 -2.84 -13.45
C ILE A 170 -7.55 -2.79 -14.97
N ILE A 171 -6.68 -2.03 -15.64
CA ILE A 171 -6.67 -1.91 -17.11
C ILE A 171 -6.46 -3.28 -17.76
N GLU A 172 -5.48 -4.06 -17.30
CA GLU A 172 -5.23 -5.41 -17.85
C GLU A 172 -6.43 -6.34 -17.70
N VAL A 173 -7.10 -6.32 -16.54
CA VAL A 173 -8.29 -7.15 -16.30
C VAL A 173 -9.43 -6.71 -17.22
N VAL A 174 -9.63 -5.41 -17.40
CA VAL A 174 -10.64 -4.88 -18.32
C VAL A 174 -10.34 -5.28 -19.77
N ASP A 175 -9.09 -5.17 -20.21
CA ASP A 175 -8.68 -5.56 -21.57
C ASP A 175 -8.89 -7.07 -21.82
N ALA A 176 -8.58 -7.91 -20.83
CA ALA A 176 -8.84 -9.35 -20.88
C ALA A 176 -10.35 -9.66 -20.98
N ILE A 177 -11.18 -8.96 -20.20
CA ILE A 177 -12.65 -9.12 -20.26
C ILE A 177 -13.18 -8.66 -21.62
N MET A 178 -12.71 -7.52 -22.14
CA MET A 178 -13.17 -6.98 -23.42
C MET A 178 -12.83 -7.91 -24.59
N THR A 179 -11.63 -8.50 -24.60
CA THR A 179 -11.23 -9.46 -25.64
C THR A 179 -12.07 -10.74 -25.60
N THR A 180 -12.45 -11.25 -24.44
CA THR A 180 -13.38 -12.39 -24.34
C THR A 180 -14.81 -12.00 -24.73
N ALA A 181 -15.29 -10.83 -24.29
CA ALA A 181 -16.62 -10.34 -24.61
C ALA A 181 -16.80 -10.16 -26.12
N GLN A 182 -15.82 -9.60 -26.81
CA GLN A 182 -15.80 -9.49 -28.27
C GLN A 182 -15.87 -10.88 -28.94
N ARG A 183 -15.13 -11.87 -28.45
CA ARG A 183 -15.16 -13.24 -28.98
C ARG A 183 -16.51 -13.93 -28.78
N LEU A 184 -17.15 -13.76 -27.63
CA LEU A 184 -18.50 -14.26 -27.37
C LEU A 184 -19.52 -13.60 -28.31
N LEU A 185 -19.40 -12.29 -28.53
CA LEU A 185 -20.27 -11.55 -29.45
C LEU A 185 -20.11 -12.04 -30.90
N VAL A 186 -18.88 -12.35 -31.32
CA VAL A 186 -18.57 -12.97 -32.63
C VAL A 186 -19.06 -14.41 -32.72
N ALA A 187 -18.95 -15.20 -31.65
CA ALA A 187 -19.49 -16.57 -31.62
C ALA A 187 -21.02 -16.56 -31.69
N MET A 188 -21.69 -15.67 -30.96
CA MET A 188 -23.14 -15.49 -31.01
C MET A 188 -23.61 -15.00 -32.38
N SER A 189 -22.86 -14.08 -33.02
CA SER A 189 -23.21 -13.61 -34.37
C SER A 189 -22.99 -14.68 -35.45
N ARG A 190 -21.97 -15.54 -35.31
CA ARG A 190 -21.80 -16.74 -36.14
C ARG A 190 -22.93 -17.75 -35.91
N TRP A 191 -23.27 -18.06 -34.66
CA TRP A 191 -24.39 -18.94 -34.31
C TRP A 191 -25.74 -18.41 -34.83
N CYS A 192 -25.93 -17.09 -34.82
CA CYS A 192 -27.13 -16.45 -35.37
C CYS A 192 -27.12 -16.40 -36.90
N GLY A 193 -25.95 -16.21 -37.54
CA GLY A 193 -25.78 -16.25 -38.99
C GLY A 193 -25.99 -17.65 -39.59
N GLU A 194 -25.50 -18.69 -38.91
CA GLU A 194 -25.60 -20.09 -39.33
C GLU A 194 -27.04 -20.61 -39.17
N ARG A 195 -27.75 -20.17 -38.12
CA ARG A 195 -29.20 -20.39 -38.02
C ARG A 195 -30.02 -19.49 -38.94
N ARG A 196 -29.57 -18.31 -39.36
CA ARG A 196 -30.33 -17.48 -40.34
C ARG A 196 -30.45 -18.15 -41.71
N MET A 197 -29.46 -18.94 -42.13
CA MET A 197 -29.58 -19.72 -43.37
C MET A 197 -30.50 -20.95 -43.25
N SER A 198 -30.71 -21.49 -42.03
CA SER A 198 -31.49 -22.71 -41.82
C SER A 198 -32.87 -22.49 -41.15
N THR A 199 -33.11 -21.33 -40.53
CA THR A 199 -34.37 -21.01 -39.82
C THR A 199 -35.21 -19.90 -40.45
N ALA A 200 -34.81 -19.37 -41.61
CA ALA A 200 -35.70 -18.51 -42.42
C ALA A 200 -36.99 -19.22 -42.86
N PHE A 201 -37.07 -20.55 -42.72
CA PHE A 201 -38.27 -21.35 -43.02
C PHE A 201 -39.12 -21.72 -41.79
N LEU A 202 -38.63 -21.62 -40.55
CA LEU A 202 -39.32 -22.17 -39.38
C LEU A 202 -39.02 -21.36 -38.10
N SER A 203 -39.87 -20.36 -37.81
CA SER A 203 -40.32 -19.92 -36.47
C SER A 203 -40.34 -18.38 -36.29
N PRO A 204 -41.45 -17.78 -35.79
CA PRO A 204 -41.55 -16.34 -35.52
C PRO A 204 -40.81 -15.88 -34.25
N VAL A 205 -40.17 -16.78 -33.50
CA VAL A 205 -39.67 -16.48 -32.14
C VAL A 205 -38.38 -15.63 -32.13
N CYS A 206 -37.69 -15.47 -33.26
CA CYS A 206 -36.46 -14.65 -33.32
C CYS A 206 -36.69 -13.14 -33.53
N ALA A 207 -37.93 -12.66 -33.57
CA ALA A 207 -38.23 -11.24 -33.83
C ALA A 207 -38.08 -10.31 -32.60
N SER A 208 -37.91 -10.82 -31.37
CA SER A 208 -37.96 -10.01 -30.14
C SER A 208 -36.63 -9.81 -29.41
N GLY A 209 -35.52 -10.38 -29.88
CA GLY A 209 -34.21 -10.29 -29.22
C GLY A 209 -33.13 -9.65 -30.11
N GLY A 210 -33.26 -8.35 -30.40
CA GLY A 210 -32.28 -7.61 -31.20
C GLY A 210 -30.90 -7.43 -30.51
N PRO A 211 -29.90 -6.85 -31.21
CA PRO A 211 -28.49 -6.71 -30.78
C PRO A 211 -28.26 -5.81 -29.55
N LEU A 212 -29.33 -5.40 -28.86
CA LEU A 212 -29.36 -4.36 -27.84
C LEU A 212 -28.68 -4.76 -26.52
N TRP A 213 -28.54 -6.06 -26.22
CA TRP A 213 -27.92 -6.52 -24.97
C TRP A 213 -26.41 -6.29 -24.93
N GLY A 214 -25.71 -6.51 -26.05
CA GLY A 214 -24.26 -6.28 -26.13
C GLY A 214 -23.91 -4.79 -26.09
N THR A 215 -24.69 -3.95 -26.78
CA THR A 215 -24.53 -2.49 -26.76
C THR A 215 -24.87 -1.88 -25.39
N GLN A 216 -25.88 -2.40 -24.67
CA GLN A 216 -26.22 -1.92 -23.33
C GLN A 216 -25.14 -2.21 -22.28
N ILE A 217 -24.47 -3.36 -22.36
CA ILE A 217 -23.34 -3.67 -21.48
C ILE A 217 -22.16 -2.76 -21.79
N LEU A 218 -21.82 -2.58 -23.09
CA LEU A 218 -20.74 -1.69 -23.49
C LEU A 218 -21.02 -0.22 -23.12
N GLU A 219 -22.25 0.27 -23.31
CA GLU A 219 -22.67 1.61 -22.89
C GLU A 219 -22.63 1.79 -21.38
N ARG A 220 -22.99 0.76 -20.59
CA ARG A 220 -22.89 0.80 -19.13
C ARG A 220 -21.43 0.83 -18.68
N SER A 221 -20.56 0.02 -19.28
CA SER A 221 -19.12 0.03 -18.99
C SER A 221 -18.47 1.37 -19.39
N VAL A 222 -18.83 1.92 -20.56
CA VAL A 222 -18.35 3.24 -21.02
C VAL A 222 -18.92 4.38 -20.17
N LYS A 223 -20.16 4.28 -19.67
CA LYS A 223 -20.74 5.24 -18.71
C LYS A 223 -20.02 5.21 -17.37
N VAL A 224 -19.74 4.03 -16.83
CA VAL A 224 -18.93 3.88 -15.60
C VAL A 224 -17.54 4.48 -15.81
N TRP A 225 -16.90 4.20 -16.95
CA TRP A 225 -15.60 4.77 -17.31
C TRP A 225 -15.63 6.30 -17.46
N ARG A 226 -16.64 6.87 -18.12
CA ARG A 226 -16.83 8.34 -18.24
C ARG A 226 -17.17 9.00 -16.90
N SER A 227 -17.88 8.31 -16.01
CA SER A 227 -18.18 8.79 -14.66
C SER A 227 -16.92 8.83 -13.79
N LEU A 228 -16.09 7.77 -13.85
CA LEU A 228 -14.80 7.72 -13.16
C LEU A 228 -13.81 8.77 -13.72
N ARG A 229 -13.88 9.06 -15.02
CA ARG A 229 -13.06 10.09 -15.66
C ARG A 229 -13.55 11.52 -15.37
N SER A 230 -14.86 11.74 -15.28
CA SER A 230 -15.46 13.05 -14.91
C SER A 230 -15.24 13.36 -13.45
N SER A 231 -15.29 12.37 -12.56
CA SER A 231 -14.89 12.51 -11.15
C SER A 231 -13.41 12.90 -10.99
N LYS A 232 -12.57 12.60 -11.99
CA LYS A 232 -11.18 13.08 -12.11
C LYS A 232 -11.05 14.51 -12.67
N ALA A 233 -12.06 15.00 -13.38
CA ALA A 233 -12.07 16.34 -13.99
C ALA A 233 -12.80 17.39 -13.11
N GLU A 234 -13.75 16.96 -12.27
CA GLU A 234 -14.44 17.81 -11.28
C GLU A 234 -13.59 18.13 -10.04
N GLY A 235 -12.37 17.57 -9.94
CA GLY A 235 -11.35 17.99 -8.97
C GLY A 235 -10.63 19.30 -9.33
N SER A 236 -11.02 19.96 -10.42
CA SER A 236 -10.57 21.31 -10.78
C SER A 236 -11.71 22.30 -10.55
N TYR A 237 -11.37 23.43 -9.91
CA TYR A 237 -12.20 24.60 -9.56
C TYR A 237 -12.98 24.52 -8.24
N LEU A 238 -12.32 24.94 -7.16
CA LEU A 238 -12.81 26.01 -6.29
C LEU A 238 -11.62 26.55 -5.48
N LEU A 239 -11.06 27.68 -5.94
CA LEU A 239 -10.45 28.74 -5.12
C LEU A 239 -10.09 29.90 -6.07
N HIS A 240 -11.12 30.70 -6.36
CA HIS A 240 -11.00 32.15 -6.37
C HIS A 240 -11.41 32.65 -5.00
#